data_AF-A0A0L0UP96-F1
#
_entry.id   AF-A0A0L0UP96-F1
#
_cell.length_a   1.000
_cell.length_b   1.000
_cell.length_c   1.000
_cell.angle_alpha   90.00
_cell.angle_beta   90.00
_cell.angle_gamma   90.00
#
_symmetry.space_group_name_H-M   'P 1'
#
loop_
_entity.id
_entity.type
_entity.pdbx_description
1 polymer ?
#
loop_
_entity_poly.entity_id
_entity_poly.type
_entity_poly.pdbx_seq_one_letter_code
_entity_poly.pdbx_strand_id
1 'polypeptide(L)'
;MASMQRRLGPNAVGYYGLLQAFADALKLILKEYVAPTQANLILFFLGPIVTLVFALLGYAVIPYGPGLSLGDMELGSLRSTAQLISYELVLSSVLLIIIMITNSLNLNINDL
;
A
#
# COMPACT_ATOMS: atom_id res chain seq x y z
N MET A 1 8.78 -7.21 12.14
CA MET A 1 8.62 -8.66 11.88
C MET A 1 9.80 -9.50 12.37
N ALA A 2 11.05 -9.11 12.13
CA ALA A 2 12.23 -9.87 12.58
C ALA A 2 12.34 -10.00 14.12
N SER A 3 12.16 -8.90 14.86
CA SER A 3 12.15 -8.90 16.34
C SER A 3 11.06 -9.81 16.93
N MET A 4 9.87 -9.85 16.31
CA MET A 4 8.76 -10.73 16.72
C MET A 4 9.06 -12.22 16.52
N GLN A 5 9.96 -12.55 15.59
CA GLN A 5 10.36 -13.92 15.28
C GLN A 5 11.66 -14.34 15.99
N ARG A 6 12.13 -13.56 16.99
CA ARG A 6 13.45 -13.70 17.65
C ARG A 6 14.61 -13.92 16.66
N ARG A 7 14.52 -13.31 15.48
CA ARG A 7 15.63 -13.24 14.51
C ARG A 7 16.11 -11.81 14.39
N LEU A 8 17.40 -11.63 14.15
CA LEU A 8 17.91 -10.31 13.81
C LEU A 8 17.34 -9.92 12.44
N GLY A 9 16.87 -8.68 12.34
CA GLY A 9 16.53 -8.07 11.07
C GLY A 9 17.77 -7.85 10.20
N PRO A 10 17.60 -7.28 9.00
CA PRO A 10 18.74 -6.99 8.12
C PRO A 10 19.80 -6.20 8.89
N ASN A 11 20.99 -6.77 9.11
CA ASN A 11 22.12 -6.13 9.83
C ASN A 11 23.41 -6.14 8.99
N ALA A 12 23.32 -6.53 7.71
CA ALA A 12 24.48 -6.69 6.83
C ALA A 12 24.79 -5.41 6.02
N VAL A 13 23.80 -4.55 5.79
CA VAL A 13 23.94 -3.38 4.91
C VAL A 13 23.94 -2.09 5.75
N GLY A 14 25.13 -1.50 5.95
CA GLY A 14 25.33 -0.27 6.74
C GLY A 14 25.30 -0.50 8.25
N TYR A 15 25.30 0.59 9.02
CA TYR A 15 25.19 0.54 10.49
C TYR A 15 23.75 0.15 10.90
N TYR A 16 23.58 -0.99 11.56
CA TYR A 16 22.29 -1.57 11.95
C TYR A 16 21.27 -1.78 10.82
N GLY A 17 21.71 -1.94 9.56
CA GLY A 17 20.79 -2.20 8.44
C GLY A 17 20.05 -0.98 7.89
N LEU A 18 20.38 0.23 8.33
CA LEU A 18 19.71 1.47 7.88
C LEU A 18 19.77 1.69 6.37
N LEU A 19 20.84 1.18 5.74
CA LEU A 19 21.05 1.33 4.30
C LEU A 19 20.34 0.25 3.46
N GLN A 20 19.58 -0.65 4.10
CA GLN A 20 18.90 -1.75 3.42
C GLN A 20 17.92 -1.27 2.34
N ALA A 21 17.07 -0.28 2.64
CA ALA A 21 16.09 0.24 1.67
C ALA A 21 16.77 0.85 0.43
N PHE A 22 17.90 1.53 0.64
CA PHE A 22 18.71 2.08 -0.45
C PHE A 22 19.40 0.98 -1.27
N ALA A 23 19.92 -0.06 -0.61
CA ALA A 23 20.55 -1.19 -1.30
C ALA A 23 19.54 -1.99 -2.13
N ASP A 24 18.33 -2.20 -1.61
CA ASP A 24 17.26 -2.87 -2.37
C ASP A 24 16.80 -2.00 -3.55
N ALA A 25 16.64 -0.69 -3.36
CA ALA A 25 16.32 0.23 -4.46
C ALA A 25 17.40 0.25 -5.54
N LEU A 26 18.67 0.36 -5.15
CA LEU A 26 19.82 0.34 -6.07
C LEU A 26 19.91 -1.00 -6.81
N LYS A 27 19.69 -2.11 -6.10
CA LYS A 27 19.64 -3.44 -6.70
C LYS A 27 18.53 -3.56 -7.74
N LEU A 28 17.36 -2.98 -7.48
CA LEU A 28 16.24 -2.99 -8.43
C LEU A 28 16.50 -2.11 -9.66
N ILE A 29 17.20 -0.98 -9.51
CA ILE A 29 17.60 -0.11 -10.64
C ILE A 29 18.62 -0.80 -11.55
N LEU A 30 19.57 -1.54 -10.96
CA LEU A 30 20.59 -2.28 -11.70
C LEU A 30 20.08 -3.60 -12.30
N LYS A 31 18.89 -4.06 -11.88
CA LYS A 31 18.34 -5.33 -12.36
C LYS A 31 17.86 -5.17 -13.81
N GLU A 32 18.22 -6.14 -14.65
CA GLU A 32 17.72 -6.22 -16.02
C GLU A 32 16.19 -6.16 -16.05
N TYR A 33 15.67 -5.26 -16.88
CA TYR A 33 14.24 -5.17 -17.11
C TYR A 33 13.80 -6.34 -17.98
N VAL A 34 13.02 -7.27 -17.41
CA VAL A 34 12.42 -8.37 -18.18
C VAL A 34 10.94 -8.05 -18.33
N ALA A 35 10.58 -7.54 -19.52
CA ALA A 35 9.19 -7.28 -19.85
C ALA A 35 8.51 -8.57 -20.37
N PRO A 36 7.23 -8.83 -20.03
CA PRO A 36 6.52 -9.99 -20.55
C PRO A 36 6.30 -9.86 -22.06
N THR A 37 6.61 -10.89 -22.84
CA THR A 37 6.49 -10.91 -24.31
C THR A 37 5.06 -10.80 -24.85
N GLN A 38 4.05 -10.97 -23.99
CA GLN A 38 2.63 -10.87 -24.34
C GLN A 38 1.92 -9.70 -23.64
N ALA A 39 2.64 -8.88 -22.86
CA ALA A 39 2.05 -7.74 -22.16
C ALA A 39 2.18 -6.45 -22.99
N ASN A 40 1.19 -5.58 -22.88
CA ASN A 40 1.29 -4.23 -23.43
C ASN A 40 2.29 -3.42 -22.61
N LEU A 41 3.44 -3.09 -23.21
CA LEU A 41 4.55 -2.37 -22.57
C LEU A 41 4.12 -1.02 -22.00
N ILE A 42 3.17 -0.33 -22.62
CA ILE A 42 2.73 1.00 -22.21
C ILE A 42 1.98 0.91 -20.86
N LEU A 43 1.03 -0.02 -20.73
CA LEU A 43 0.26 -0.19 -19.49
C LEU A 43 1.13 -0.73 -18.34
N PHE A 44 2.10 -1.58 -18.65
CA PHE A 44 3.01 -2.15 -17.66
C PHE A 44 3.85 -1.10 -16.93
N PHE A 45 4.36 -0.09 -17.64
CA PHE A 45 5.11 1.02 -17.01
C PHE A 45 4.20 2.09 -16.43
N LEU A 46 3.04 2.36 -17.05
CA LEU A 46 2.13 3.42 -16.61
C LEU A 46 1.41 3.09 -15.30
N GLY A 47 1.06 1.81 -15.07
CA GLY A 47 0.35 1.37 -13.86
C GLY A 47 1.06 1.76 -12.55
N PRO A 48 2.33 1.38 -12.34
CA PRO A 48 3.09 1.75 -11.15
C PRO A 48 3.33 3.27 -11.01
N ILE A 49 3.45 4.00 -12.13
CA ILE A 49 3.66 5.46 -12.11
C ILE A 49 2.40 6.16 -11.58
N VAL A 50 1.22 5.77 -12.06
CA VAL A 50 -0.05 6.40 -11.67
C VAL A 50 -0.33 6.18 -10.18
N THR A 51 -0.14 4.96 -9.67
CA THR A 51 -0.37 4.67 -8.24
C THR A 51 0.59 5.44 -7.33
N LEU A 52 1.84 5.61 -7.76
CA LEU A 52 2.83 6.39 -7.03
C LEU A 52 2.48 7.89 -6.99
N VAL A 53 2.05 8.47 -8.13
CA VAL A 53 1.64 9.88 -8.19
C VAL A 53 0.43 10.13 -7.27
N PHE A 54 -0.58 9.27 -7.26
CA PHE A 54 -1.73 9.40 -6.37
C PHE A 54 -1.35 9.29 -4.88
N ALA A 55 -0.43 8.39 -4.54
CA ALA A 55 0.06 8.25 -3.17
C ALA A 55 0.80 9.51 -2.69
N LEU A 56 1.62 10.14 -3.55
CA LEU A 56 2.34 11.37 -3.21
C LEU A 56 1.42 12.59 -3.12
N LEU A 57 0.40 12.68 -3.99
CA LEU A 57 -0.62 13.73 -3.89
C LEU A 57 -1.43 13.62 -2.59
N GLY A 58 -1.68 12.41 -2.10
CA GLY A 58 -2.28 12.20 -0.77
C GLY A 58 -1.40 12.66 0.38
N TYR A 59 -0.08 12.57 0.23
CA TYR A 59 0.88 13.06 1.23
C TYR A 59 0.93 14.59 1.30
N ALA A 60 0.80 15.28 0.15
CA ALA A 60 0.75 16.74 0.07
C ALA A 60 -0.42 17.37 0.86
N VAL A 61 -1.39 16.55 1.24
CA VAL A 61 -2.62 16.92 1.91
C VAL A 61 -2.54 16.72 3.44
N ILE A 62 -1.39 16.28 3.96
CA ILE A 62 -1.19 16.07 5.40
C ILE A 62 -0.73 17.40 6.04
N PRO A 63 -1.49 17.98 6.99
CA PRO A 63 -1.03 19.18 7.69
C PRO A 63 0.09 18.83 8.68
N TYR A 64 1.26 19.47 8.55
CA TYR A 64 2.40 19.26 9.46
C TYR A 64 2.46 20.25 10.65
N GLY A 65 1.64 21.31 10.63
CA GLY A 65 1.55 22.31 11.69
C GLY A 65 0.85 23.59 11.23
N PRO A 66 0.39 24.46 12.15
CA PRO A 66 -0.25 25.72 11.79
C PRO A 66 0.71 26.60 10.97
N GLY A 67 0.31 26.95 9.74
CA GLY A 67 1.14 27.71 8.79
C GLY A 67 2.26 26.89 8.11
N LEU A 68 2.37 25.59 8.39
CA LEU A 68 3.27 24.65 7.71
C LEU A 68 2.50 23.69 6.79
N SER A 69 1.31 24.10 6.32
CA SER A 69 0.64 23.46 5.20
C SER A 69 1.04 24.20 3.92
N LEU A 70 1.43 23.45 2.88
CA LEU A 70 1.76 24.01 1.57
C LEU A 70 0.53 24.61 0.84
N GLY A 71 -0.66 24.52 1.44
CA GLY A 71 -1.88 25.21 1.03
C GLY A 71 -2.83 25.34 2.22
N ASP A 72 -3.60 26.43 2.27
CA ASP A 72 -4.60 26.72 3.30
C ASP A 72 -5.65 25.59 3.37
N MET A 73 -5.82 24.92 4.52
CA MET A 73 -6.22 23.50 4.53
C MET A 73 -7.54 23.17 5.27
N GLU A 74 -8.62 23.03 4.50
CA GLU A 74 -9.88 22.39 4.93
C GLU A 74 -10.39 21.33 3.93
N LEU A 75 -10.12 21.46 2.63
CA LEU A 75 -10.63 20.55 1.60
C LEU A 75 -9.75 19.31 1.33
N GLY A 76 -8.47 19.42 1.68
CA GLY A 76 -7.51 18.33 1.54
C GLY A 76 -7.86 17.15 2.46
N SER A 77 -7.97 17.38 3.77
CA SER A 77 -8.26 16.32 4.74
C SER A 77 -9.63 15.67 4.51
N LEU A 78 -10.60 16.38 3.92
CA LEU A 78 -11.94 15.85 3.68
C LEU A 78 -12.00 14.81 2.53
N ARG A 79 -11.17 14.93 1.49
CA ARG A 79 -11.24 14.03 0.31
C ARG A 79 -10.42 12.75 0.47
N SER A 80 -9.29 12.79 1.19
CA SER A 80 -8.58 11.57 1.62
C SER A 80 -9.43 10.75 2.61
N THR A 81 -10.20 11.44 3.46
CA THR A 81 -11.20 10.83 4.37
C THR A 81 -12.40 10.23 3.60
N ALA A 82 -12.86 10.84 2.50
CA ALA A 82 -13.95 10.29 1.68
C ALA A 82 -13.58 9.01 0.91
N GLN A 83 -12.33 8.93 0.44
CA GLN A 83 -11.83 7.75 -0.28
C GLN A 83 -11.62 6.55 0.66
N LEU A 84 -11.24 6.77 1.93
CA LEU A 84 -11.07 5.70 2.92
C LEU A 84 -12.41 5.12 3.41
N ILE A 85 -13.44 5.97 3.57
CA ILE A 85 -14.80 5.55 3.96
C ILE A 85 -15.48 4.74 2.83
N SER A 86 -15.21 5.06 1.56
CA SER A 86 -15.80 4.31 0.43
C SER A 86 -15.21 2.89 0.29
N TYR A 87 -13.93 2.67 0.65
CA TYR A 87 -13.32 1.34 0.65
C TYR A 87 -13.80 0.44 1.83
N GLU A 88 -14.11 1.02 3.00
CA GLU A 88 -14.78 0.32 4.13
C GLU A 88 -16.18 -0.20 3.76
N LEU A 89 -16.92 0.58 2.95
CA LEU A 89 -18.31 0.26 2.61
C LEU A 89 -18.42 -0.88 1.58
N VAL A 90 -17.48 -0.95 0.62
CA VAL A 90 -17.43 -2.06 -0.33
C VAL A 90 -16.92 -3.35 0.34
N LEU A 91 -16.05 -3.27 1.35
CA LEU A 91 -15.66 -4.45 2.13
C LEU A 91 -16.86 -5.02 2.92
N SER A 92 -17.69 -4.14 3.49
CA SER A 92 -18.90 -4.50 4.22
C SER A 92 -19.99 -5.12 3.33
N SER A 93 -20.10 -4.71 2.07
CA SER A 93 -21.08 -5.31 1.14
C SER A 93 -20.64 -6.70 0.67
N VAL A 94 -19.33 -6.92 0.49
CA VAL A 94 -18.79 -8.22 0.09
C VAL A 94 -18.92 -9.26 1.23
N LEU A 95 -18.69 -8.87 2.49
CA LEU A 95 -18.86 -9.77 3.63
C LEU A 95 -20.33 -10.19 3.83
N LEU A 96 -21.26 -9.27 3.57
CA LEU A 96 -22.69 -9.55 3.63
C LEU A 96 -23.13 -10.55 2.55
N ILE A 97 -22.57 -10.45 1.33
CA ILE A 97 -22.83 -11.43 0.27
C ILE A 97 -22.34 -12.83 0.68
N ILE A 98 -21.18 -12.93 1.34
CA ILE A 98 -20.66 -14.21 1.84
C ILE A 98 -21.60 -14.81 2.90
N ILE A 99 -22.13 -14.01 3.82
CA ILE A 99 -23.12 -14.43 4.85
C ILE A 99 -24.41 -14.95 4.23
N MET A 100 -24.88 -14.33 3.15
CA MET A 100 -26.11 -14.74 2.46
C MET A 100 -25.93 -16.06 1.71
N ILE A 101 -24.73 -16.37 1.24
CA ILE A 101 -24.43 -17.64 0.55
C ILE A 101 -24.23 -18.78 1.55
N THR A 102 -23.53 -18.53 2.66
CA THR A 102 -23.28 -19.55 3.68
C THR A 102 -24.47 -19.73 4.65
N ASN A 103 -25.46 -18.82 4.59
CA ASN A 103 -26.69 -18.72 5.40
C ASN A 103 -26.48 -19.03 6.90
N SER A 104 -25.29 -18.67 7.36
CA SER A 104 -24.78 -18.97 8.67
C SER A 104 -23.62 -18.01 8.90
N LEU A 105 -23.62 -17.38 10.06
CA LEU A 105 -22.49 -16.58 10.54
C LEU A 105 -21.40 -17.48 11.14
N ASN A 106 -21.59 -18.80 11.13
CA ASN A 106 -20.72 -19.76 11.78
C ASN A 106 -19.47 -20.02 10.92
N LEU A 107 -18.30 -19.56 11.41
CA LEU A 107 -17.00 -19.66 10.74
C LEU A 107 -16.32 -21.04 10.92
N ASN A 108 -17.00 -22.06 11.45
CA ASN A 108 -16.39 -23.36 11.76
C ASN A 108 -16.12 -24.20 10.51
N ILE A 109 -14.82 -24.44 10.25
CA ILE A 109 -14.30 -25.42 9.28
C ILE A 109 -14.14 -26.74 10.02
N ASN A 110 -15.16 -27.60 9.98
CA ASN A 110 -15.03 -29.01 10.36
C ASN A 110 -15.92 -29.81 9.42
N ASP A 111 -15.37 -30.17 8.26
CA ASP A 111 -15.79 -31.31 7.45
C ASP A 111 -14.60 -31.74 6.58
N LEU A 112 -13.65 -32.39 7.24
CA LEU A 112 -13.06 -33.67 6.81
C LEU A 112 -13.53 -34.73 7.79
#